data_AF-A0A0C9XAG4-F1
#
_entry.id   AF-A0A0C9XAG4-F1
#
_cell.length_a   1.000
_cell.length_b   1.000
_cell.length_c   1.000
_cell.angle_alpha   90.00
_cell.angle_beta   90.00
_cell.angle_gamma   90.00
#
_symmetry.space_group_name_H-M   'P 1'
#
loop_
_entity.id
_entity.type
_entity.pdbx_description
1 polymer ?
#
loop_
_entity_poly.entity_id
_entity_poly.type
_entity_poly.pdbx_seq_one_letter_code
_entity_poly.pdbx_strand_id
1 'polypeptide(L)'
;MACDAMDINGGDEVDHFVVEPPRTRHELLKAVSRIREHVDGSNDSLGQKIDGLLGSFTRQLRLEETHRMKDSTISDFFRSI
;
A
#
# COMPACT_ATOMS: atom_id res chain seq x y z
N MET A 1 -48.63 -26.44 28.09
CA MET A 1 -47.82 -25.33 28.62
C MET A 1 -47.00 -24.80 27.46
N ALA A 2 -47.33 -23.60 26.99
CA ALA A 2 -46.62 -22.91 25.93
C ALA A 2 -45.42 -22.18 26.55
N CYS A 3 -44.24 -22.36 25.98
CA CYS A 3 -43.09 -21.52 26.27
C CYS A 3 -43.00 -20.50 25.13
N ASP A 4 -43.41 -19.27 25.45
CA ASP A 4 -43.08 -18.08 24.68
C ASP A 4 -41.58 -17.79 24.72
N ALA A 5 -41.16 -17.00 23.74
CA ALA A 5 -39.89 -16.27 23.62
C ALA A 5 -38.69 -17.06 23.10
N MET A 6 -38.33 -16.79 21.84
CA MET A 6 -37.35 -15.74 21.53
C MET A 6 -37.31 -15.56 20.01
N ASP A 7 -37.85 -14.44 19.52
CA ASP A 7 -37.46 -13.89 18.24
C ASP A 7 -35.96 -13.58 18.32
N ILE A 8 -35.14 -14.50 17.80
CA ILE A 8 -33.74 -14.23 17.51
C ILE A 8 -33.77 -13.32 16.29
N ASN A 9 -33.86 -12.01 16.56
CA ASN A 9 -33.46 -11.01 15.59
C ASN A 9 -31.97 -11.25 15.35
N GLY A 10 -31.66 -12.08 14.35
CA GLY A 10 -30.34 -12.24 13.79
C GLY A 10 -29.95 -10.93 13.14
N GLY A 11 -29.60 -9.96 13.98
CA GLY A 11 -28.86 -8.78 13.59
C GLY A 11 -27.56 -9.31 13.00
N ASP A 12 -27.56 -9.41 11.67
CA ASP A 12 -26.36 -9.38 10.86
C ASP A 12 -25.70 -8.04 11.20
N GLU A 13 -24.91 -8.03 12.28
CA GLU A 13 -23.82 -7.11 12.45
C GLU A 13 -22.87 -7.45 11.30
N VAL A 14 -23.23 -6.96 10.11
CA VAL A 14 -22.27 -6.66 9.06
C VAL A 14 -21.26 -5.77 9.75
N ASP A 15 -20.23 -6.41 10.26
CA ASP A 15 -19.00 -5.77 10.67
C ASP A 15 -18.60 -4.98 9.44
N HIS A 16 -18.95 -3.71 9.46
CA HIS A 16 -18.58 -2.75 8.44
C HIS A 16 -17.09 -2.60 8.65
N PHE A 17 -16.33 -3.58 8.13
CA PHE A 17 -14.90 -3.49 7.95
C PHE A 17 -14.73 -2.25 7.10
N VAL A 18 -14.43 -1.13 7.76
CA VAL A 18 -14.07 0.11 7.09
C VAL A 18 -12.74 -0.23 6.41
N VAL A 19 -12.83 -0.64 5.15
CA VAL A 19 -11.65 -0.86 4.33
C VAL A 19 -11.02 0.52 4.16
N GLU A 20 -9.98 0.80 4.95
CA GLU A 20 -9.21 2.01 4.75
C GLU A 20 -8.77 2.05 3.29
N PRO A 21 -8.92 3.20 2.61
CA PRO A 21 -8.45 3.32 1.25
C PRO A 21 -6.95 3.03 1.19
N PRO A 22 -6.47 2.35 0.14
CA PRO A 22 -5.05 2.09 -0.01
C PRO A 22 -4.24 3.40 0.06
N ARG A 23 -3.13 3.36 0.80
CA ARG A 23 -2.23 4.52 0.90
C ARG A 23 -1.74 4.93 -0.48
N THR A 24 -1.71 6.23 -0.72
CA THR A 24 -1.23 6.80 -1.98
C THR A 24 0.28 6.62 -2.11
N ARG A 25 0.80 6.61 -3.35
CA ARG A 25 2.24 6.58 -3.61
C ARG A 25 2.98 7.71 -2.90
N HIS A 26 2.37 8.90 -2.86
CA HIS A 26 2.94 10.06 -2.18
C HIS A 26 3.09 9.82 -0.67
N GLU A 27 2.06 9.28 -0.01
CA GLU A 27 2.13 8.92 1.41
C GLU A 27 3.18 7.86 1.69
N LEU A 28 3.29 6.85 0.83
CA LEU A 28 4.30 5.79 0.96
C LEU A 28 5.72 6.35 0.82
N LEU A 29 5.97 7.22 -0.17
CA LEU A 29 7.26 7.88 -0.34
C LEU A 29 7.61 8.81 0.84
N LYS A 30 6.61 9.49 1.39
CA LYS A 30 6.78 10.32 2.59
C LYS A 30 7.12 9.48 3.81
N ALA A 31 6.52 8.30 3.97
CA ALA A 31 6.85 7.36 5.02
C ALA A 31 8.30 6.84 4.88
N VAL A 32 8.71 6.48 3.66
CA VAL A 32 10.10 6.07 3.37
C VAL A 32 11.11 7.16 3.79
N SER A 33 10.85 8.42 3.45
CA SER A 33 11.72 9.55 3.85
C SER A 33 11.88 9.64 5.37
N ARG A 34 10.75 9.56 6.10
CA ARG A 34 10.76 9.64 7.56
C ARG A 34 11.53 8.49 8.21
N ILE A 35 11.41 7.27 7.67
CA ILE A 35 12.14 6.12 8.18
C ILE A 35 13.65 6.32 7.94
N ARG A 36 14.04 6.79 6.75
CA ARG A 36 15.45 7.10 6.46
C ARG A 36 16.02 8.13 7.41
N GLU A 37 15.32 9.21 7.70
CA GLU A 37 15.75 10.23 8.67
C GLU A 37 16.05 9.65 10.06
N HIS A 38 15.34 8.60 10.47
CA HIS A 38 15.58 7.92 11.75
C HIS A 38 16.73 6.92 11.68
N VAL A 39 17.01 6.38 10.50
CA VAL A 39 18.01 5.33 10.27
C VAL A 39 19.39 5.90 9.93
N ASP A 40 19.47 7.08 9.30
CA ASP A 40 20.71 7.73 8.85
C ASP A 40 21.68 8.04 10.02
N GLY A 41 21.18 8.07 11.26
CA GLY A 41 21.98 8.22 12.47
C GLY A 41 22.63 6.92 12.98
N SER A 42 22.23 5.76 12.45
CA SER A 42 22.72 4.45 12.88
C SER A 42 23.65 3.86 11.82
N ASN A 43 24.97 4.01 12.02
CA ASN A 43 26.01 3.38 11.20
C ASN A 43 26.10 1.85 11.42
N ASP A 44 25.02 1.21 11.86
CA ASP A 44 24.97 -0.21 12.14
C ASP A 44 24.51 -1.03 10.92
N SER A 45 24.79 -2.34 10.97
CA SER A 45 24.40 -3.26 9.90
C SER A 45 22.89 -3.36 9.67
N LEU A 46 22.09 -2.95 10.65
CA LEU A 46 20.64 -2.94 10.57
C LEU A 46 20.16 -1.76 9.74
N GLY A 47 20.71 -0.58 9.95
CA GLY A 47 20.38 0.62 9.18
C GLY A 47 20.67 0.44 7.70
N GLN A 48 21.82 -0.13 7.34
CA GLN A 48 22.15 -0.46 5.96
C GLN A 48 21.16 -1.42 5.30
N LYS A 49 20.66 -2.42 6.04
CA LYS A 49 19.64 -3.35 5.55
C LYS A 49 18.30 -2.64 5.33
N ILE A 50 17.90 -1.78 6.27
CA ILE A 50 16.67 -0.99 6.16
C ILE A 50 16.76 -0.07 4.94
N ASP A 51 17.87 0.61 4.73
CA ASP A 51 18.06 1.48 3.56
C ASP A 51 17.99 0.72 2.24
N GLY A 52 18.56 -0.48 2.18
CA GLY A 52 18.42 -1.39 1.05
C GLY A 52 16.96 -1.75 0.75
N LEU A 53 16.20 -2.11 1.80
CA LEU A 53 14.77 -2.43 1.67
C LEU A 53 13.96 -1.21 1.21
N LEU A 54 14.19 -0.04 1.80
CA LEU A 54 13.53 1.22 1.43
C LEU A 54 13.86 1.63 -0.01
N GLY A 55 15.10 1.41 -0.45
CA GLY A 55 15.53 1.63 -1.83
C GLY A 55 14.79 0.72 -2.82
N SER A 56 14.73 -0.58 -2.52
CA SER A 56 13.99 -1.56 -3.33
C SER A 56 12.50 -1.20 -3.42
N PHE A 57 11.88 -0.90 -2.28
CA PHE A 57 10.48 -0.51 -2.22
C PHE A 57 10.17 0.75 -3.04
N THR A 58 11.02 1.78 -2.92
CA THR A 58 10.89 3.00 -3.74
C THR A 58 10.97 2.70 -5.24
N ARG A 59 11.85 1.78 -5.65
CA ARG A 59 11.96 1.36 -7.05
C ARG A 59 10.70 0.66 -7.52
N GLN A 60 10.14 -0.23 -6.70
CA GLN A 60 8.89 -0.92 -7.00
C GLN A 60 7.73 0.08 -7.19
N LEU A 61 7.57 1.05 -6.29
CA LEU A 61 6.54 2.08 -6.41
C LEU A 61 6.64 2.88 -7.71
N ARG A 62 7.87 3.12 -8.20
CA ARG A 62 8.08 3.80 -9.50
C ARG A 62 7.71 2.90 -10.68
N LEU A 63 8.05 1.62 -10.62
CA LEU A 63 7.68 0.66 -11.67
C LEU A 63 6.17 0.46 -11.75
N GLU A 64 5.49 0.35 -10.61
CA GLU A 64 4.03 0.28 -10.55
C GLU A 64 3.37 1.52 -11.15
N GLU A 65 3.93 2.71 -10.92
CA GLU A 65 3.48 3.94 -11.57
C GLU A 65 3.64 3.85 -13.09
N THR A 66 4.81 3.44 -13.58
CA THR A 66 5.05 3.27 -15.02
C THR A 66 4.09 2.25 -15.63
N HIS A 67 3.80 1.14 -14.96
CA HIS A 67 2.82 0.15 -15.44
C HIS A 67 1.38 0.66 -15.41
N ARG A 68 1.06 1.62 -14.53
CA ARG A 68 -0.25 2.27 -14.47
C ARG A 68 -0.42 3.37 -15.51
N MET A 69 0.66 3.88 -16.08
CA MET A 69 0.56 4.83 -17.20
C MET A 69 -0.13 4.13 -18.37
N LYS A 70 -1.24 4.71 -18.84
CA LYS A 70 -1.90 4.23 -20.06
C LYS A 70 -0.90 4.30 -21.21
N ASP A 71 -0.83 3.22 -22.00
CA ASP A 71 -0.18 3.27 -23.30
C ASP A 71 -0.78 4.44 -24.08
N SER A 72 0.09 5.32 -24.56
CA SER A 72 -0.27 6.47 -25.36
C SER A 72 0.03 6.18 -26.82
N THR A 73 -0.54 6.95 -27.74
CA THR A 73 -0.22 6.84 -29.18
C THR A 73 1.28 6.99 -29.45
N ILE A 74 2.01 7.73 -28.60
CA ILE A 74 3.48 7.84 -28.66
C ILE A 74 4.13 6.51 -28.22
N SER A 75 3.66 5.90 -27.13
CA SER A 75 4.14 4.60 -26.66
C SER A 75 3.92 3.49 -27.70
N ASP A 76 2.79 3.54 -28.41
CA ASP A 76 2.45 2.59 -29.47
C ASP A 76 3.34 2.75 -30.71
N PHE A 77 3.62 4.00 -31.11
CA PHE A 77 4.51 4.31 -32.24
C PHE A 77 5.88 3.63 -32.07
N PHE A 78 6.52 3.78 -30.91
CA PHE A 78 7.81 3.17 -30.64
C PHE A 78 7.78 1.64 -30.44
N ARG A 79 6.61 1.02 -30.19
CA ARG A 79 6.48 -0.45 -30.18
C ARG A 79 6.39 -1.06 -31.57
N SER A 80 6.06 -0.26 -32.59
CA SER A 80 5.84 -0.72 -33.97
C SER A 80 7.08 -0.67 -34.87
N ILE A 81 8.22 -0.24 -34.33
CA ILE A 81 9.54 -0.18 -34.98
C ILE A 81 10.38 -1.36 -34.48
#